data_AF-A0A0U1LVD2-F1
#
_entry.id   AF-A0A0U1LVD2-F1
#
_cell.length_a   1.000
_cell.length_b   1.000
_cell.length_c   1.000
_cell.angle_alpha   90.00
_cell.angle_beta   90.00
_cell.angle_gamma   90.00
#
_symmetry.space_group_name_H-M   'P 1'
#
loop_
_entity.id
_entity.type
_entity.pdbx_description
1 polymer ?
#
loop_
_entity_poly.entity_id
_entity_poly.type
_entity_poly.pdbx_seq_one_letter_code
_entity_poly.pdbx_strand_id
1 'polypeptide(L)'
;MSACDPTLTGPLKPSFKAAGDDVPNTAKIEKLIQSLRLLKHPEGGWFAETDRDTLRIPNPFLGKEQQDHGGSLVEYTAKADGDDASRSAMTTIFYLLTPNSPQGRFHRNKGRTVHTLHKGRGRYVLIRTDKAKPGEKAVVETFVVGHDVEKGERLQWIVDGDIYKASYLLPDNEGSEESQEGLLISETVVPGFEFIDHNFLPTNLLPELVDEKQFEELKWLQST
;
A
#
# COMPACT_ATOMS: atom_id res chain seq x y z
N MET A 1 11.95 -12.22 14.42
CA MET A 1 12.38 -12.84 13.15
C MET A 1 11.64 -12.14 12.03
N SER A 2 12.36 -11.48 11.13
CA SER A 2 11.77 -10.82 9.95
C SER A 2 11.08 -11.89 9.10
N ALA A 3 9.78 -11.76 8.86
CA ALA A 3 9.10 -12.60 7.87
C ALA A 3 9.44 -12.03 6.49
N CYS A 4 10.71 -12.15 6.10
CA CYS A 4 11.15 -11.84 4.75
C CYS A 4 10.69 -12.96 3.83
N ASP A 5 10.19 -12.58 2.66
CA ASP A 5 9.94 -13.49 1.56
C ASP A 5 11.18 -14.37 1.32
N PRO A 6 11.06 -15.70 1.43
CA PRO A 6 12.20 -16.61 1.30
C PRO A 6 12.82 -16.61 -0.11
N THR A 7 12.15 -16.02 -1.10
CA THR A 7 12.66 -15.88 -2.47
C THR A 7 13.56 -14.66 -2.67
N LEU A 8 13.64 -13.74 -1.69
CA LEU A 8 14.53 -12.59 -1.76
C LEU A 8 15.99 -13.01 -1.59
N THR A 9 16.78 -12.80 -2.64
CA THR A 9 18.23 -13.10 -2.66
C THR A 9 19.11 -11.86 -2.46
N GLY A 10 18.52 -10.67 -2.33
CA GLY A 10 19.21 -9.39 -2.19
C GLY A 10 18.31 -8.27 -1.67
N PRO A 11 18.83 -7.03 -1.54
CA PRO A 11 18.06 -5.91 -1.03
C PRO A 11 16.92 -5.53 -1.99
N LEU A 12 15.83 -5.02 -1.41
CA LEU A 12 14.72 -4.42 -2.13
C LEU A 12 15.21 -3.23 -2.95
N LYS A 13 14.79 -3.19 -4.21
CA LYS A 13 15.11 -2.14 -5.16
C LYS A 13 13.95 -1.96 -6.15
N PRO A 14 13.79 -0.76 -6.73
CA PRO A 14 12.81 -0.55 -7.79
C PRO A 14 13.09 -1.49 -8.96
N SER A 15 12.06 -2.19 -9.45
CA SER A 15 12.14 -2.94 -10.71
C SER A 15 11.94 -2.04 -11.93
N PHE A 16 11.17 -0.96 -11.76
CA PHE A 16 10.92 0.05 -12.77
C PHE A 16 11.31 1.41 -12.21
N LYS A 17 11.83 2.28 -13.07
CA LYS A 17 12.04 3.68 -12.70
C LYS A 17 10.72 4.41 -12.92
N ALA A 18 10.26 5.14 -11.91
CA ALA A 18 9.16 6.07 -12.09
C ALA A 18 9.53 6.99 -13.26
N ALA A 19 8.70 6.96 -14.29
CA ALA A 19 8.83 7.86 -15.42
C ALA A 19 7.84 8.97 -15.13
N GLY A 20 8.29 10.23 -15.17
CA GLY A 20 7.40 11.38 -14.98
C GLY A 20 6.19 11.30 -15.91
N ASP A 21 5.16 12.10 -15.65
CA ASP A 21 3.88 12.04 -16.38
C ASP A 21 4.01 12.16 -17.91
N ASP A 22 5.16 12.64 -18.41
CA ASP A 22 5.49 12.78 -19.83
C ASP A 22 5.83 11.47 -20.55
N VAL A 23 6.09 10.38 -19.84
CA VAL A 23 6.28 9.07 -20.46
C VAL A 23 4.92 8.35 -20.49
N PRO A 24 4.40 7.97 -21.66
CA PRO A 24 3.09 7.31 -21.78
C PRO A 24 3.20 5.81 -21.45
N ASN A 25 2.15 5.20 -20.89
CA ASN A 25 2.14 3.76 -20.67
C ASN A 25 1.99 3.03 -22.01
N THR A 26 2.10 1.69 -22.00
CA THR A 26 1.75 0.88 -23.17
C THR A 26 0.29 1.11 -23.57
N ALA A 27 -0.03 0.97 -24.86
CA ALA A 27 -1.39 1.15 -25.36
C ALA A 27 -2.43 0.25 -24.64
N LYS A 28 -1.99 -0.93 -24.17
CA LYS A 28 -2.81 -1.86 -23.38
C LYS A 28 -3.15 -1.27 -22.01
N ILE A 29 -2.16 -0.73 -21.30
CA ILE A 29 -2.35 -0.09 -19.99
C ILE A 29 -3.18 1.19 -20.12
N GLU A 30 -2.93 2.03 -21.13
CA GLU A 30 -3.73 3.24 -21.38
C GLU A 30 -5.21 2.91 -21.63
N LYS A 31 -5.46 1.88 -22.46
CA LYS A 31 -6.84 1.41 -22.69
C LYS A 31 -7.49 0.89 -21.40
N LEU A 32 -6.73 0.24 -20.52
CA LEU A 32 -7.23 -0.24 -19.24
C LEU A 32 -7.58 0.93 -18.30
N ILE A 33 -6.69 1.90 -18.16
CA ILE A 33 -6.91 3.14 -17.38
C ILE A 33 -8.19 3.83 -17.84
N GLN A 34 -8.37 4.01 -19.15
CA GLN A 34 -9.57 4.61 -19.73
C GLN A 34 -10.83 3.79 -19.49
N SER A 35 -10.76 2.46 -19.68
CA SER A 35 -11.92 1.56 -19.54
C SER A 35 -12.43 1.49 -18.10
N LEU A 36 -11.52 1.53 -17.12
CA LEU A 36 -11.85 1.53 -15.69
C LEU A 36 -11.99 2.93 -15.09
N ARG A 37 -11.80 3.99 -15.91
CA ARG A 37 -11.86 5.41 -15.50
C ARG A 37 -10.93 5.73 -14.33
N LEU A 38 -9.71 5.19 -14.37
CA LEU A 38 -8.75 5.38 -13.29
C LEU A 38 -8.17 6.81 -13.32
N LEU A 39 -7.98 7.36 -12.13
CA LEU A 39 -7.33 8.65 -11.88
C LEU A 39 -5.97 8.40 -11.21
N LYS A 40 -5.07 9.37 -11.24
CA LYS A 40 -3.82 9.30 -10.48
C LYS A 40 -4.11 9.22 -8.99
N HIS A 41 -3.48 8.28 -8.30
CA HIS A 41 -3.62 8.14 -6.86
C HIS A 41 -2.58 9.02 -6.13
N PRO A 42 -2.93 9.69 -5.01
CA PRO A 42 -1.98 10.51 -4.25
C PRO A 42 -0.74 9.74 -3.75
N GLU A 43 -0.86 8.42 -3.57
CA GLU A 43 0.25 7.56 -3.14
C GLU A 43 1.15 7.10 -4.29
N GLY A 44 0.77 7.39 -5.54
CA GLY A 44 1.33 6.79 -6.74
C GLY A 44 0.47 5.64 -7.28
N GLY A 45 0.60 5.36 -8.57
CA GLY A 45 -0.31 4.48 -9.31
C GLY A 45 -1.60 5.20 -9.74
N TRP A 46 -2.60 4.39 -10.08
CA TRP A 46 -3.91 4.83 -10.54
C TRP A 46 -5.00 4.15 -9.73
N PHE A 47 -6.15 4.80 -9.56
CA PHE A 47 -7.26 4.26 -8.79
C PHE A 47 -8.62 4.75 -9.26
N ALA A 48 -9.68 4.06 -8.87
CA ALA A 48 -11.05 4.57 -8.93
C ALA A 48 -11.87 3.93 -7.81
N GLU A 49 -12.60 4.74 -7.03
CA GLU A 49 -13.63 4.21 -6.12
C GLU A 49 -14.79 3.66 -6.94
N THR A 50 -15.09 2.37 -6.73
CA THR A 50 -16.12 1.63 -7.48
C THR A 50 -17.38 1.40 -6.68
N ASP A 51 -17.27 1.40 -5.35
CA ASP A 51 -18.40 1.23 -4.44
C ASP A 51 -18.13 1.92 -3.10
N ARG A 52 -19.19 2.51 -2.55
CA ARG A 52 -19.24 3.03 -1.19
C ARG A 52 -20.57 2.63 -0.60
N ASP A 53 -20.53 1.80 0.43
CA ASP A 53 -21.74 1.26 1.02
C ASP A 53 -22.62 2.39 1.58
N THR A 54 -23.90 2.33 1.28
CA THR A 54 -24.92 3.26 1.78
C THR A 54 -25.24 3.02 3.25
N LEU A 55 -24.96 1.81 3.77
CA LEU A 55 -25.07 1.52 5.20
C LEU A 55 -24.06 2.36 5.98
N ARG A 56 -24.57 3.18 6.90
CA ARG A 56 -23.76 3.98 7.83
C ARG A 56 -23.66 3.24 9.17
N ILE A 57 -22.43 3.09 9.66
CA ILE A 57 -22.13 2.51 10.97
C ILE A 57 -21.50 3.56 11.89
N PRO A 58 -21.66 3.44 13.22
CA PRO A 58 -20.94 4.31 14.16
C PRO A 58 -19.43 4.27 13.90
N ASN A 59 -18.77 5.42 13.89
CA ASN A 59 -17.33 5.49 13.63
C ASN A 59 -16.56 4.82 14.78
N PRO A 60 -15.89 3.67 14.56
CA PRO A 60 -15.19 2.94 15.61
C PRO A 60 -13.81 3.54 15.95
N PHE A 61 -13.42 4.64 15.29
CA PHE A 61 -12.16 5.34 15.51
C PHE A 61 -12.30 6.53 16.47
N LEU A 62 -13.52 6.92 16.84
CA LEU A 62 -13.75 7.99 17.81
C LEU A 62 -13.22 7.60 19.19
N GLY A 63 -12.44 8.48 19.81
CA GLY A 63 -11.96 8.31 21.19
C GLY A 63 -10.95 7.18 21.39
N LYS A 64 -10.50 6.50 20.33
CA LYS A 64 -9.36 5.59 20.43
C LYS A 64 -8.09 6.43 20.56
N GLU A 65 -7.37 6.24 21.67
CA GLU A 65 -5.99 6.71 21.79
C GLU A 65 -5.19 6.12 20.62
N GLN A 66 -4.46 6.97 19.92
CA GLN A 66 -3.65 6.58 18.77
C GLN A 66 -2.61 5.56 19.23
N GLN A 67 -2.44 4.47 18.49
CA GLN A 67 -1.50 3.42 18.89
C GLN A 67 -0.08 3.99 18.98
N ASP A 68 0.55 3.74 20.12
CA ASP A 68 1.96 4.05 20.36
C ASP A 68 2.83 3.18 19.45
N HIS A 69 3.47 3.80 18.46
CA HIS A 69 4.43 3.13 17.58
C HIS A 69 5.83 3.30 18.13
N GLY A 70 6.16 2.51 19.16
CA GLY A 70 7.54 2.45 19.68
C GLY A 70 8.03 3.76 20.30
N GLY A 71 7.16 4.54 20.94
CA GLY A 71 7.48 5.78 21.64
C GLY A 71 7.29 7.05 20.81
N SER A 72 6.92 6.95 19.53
CA SER A 72 6.64 8.11 18.67
C SER A 72 5.17 8.14 18.28
N LEU A 73 4.40 9.00 18.96
CA LEU A 73 3.03 9.32 18.59
C LEU A 73 3.04 10.04 17.23
N VAL A 74 2.61 9.35 16.17
CA VAL A 74 2.35 10.01 14.88
C VAL A 74 0.86 10.14 14.72
N GLU A 75 0.38 11.38 14.79
CA GLU A 75 -1.03 11.69 14.69
C GLU A 75 -1.53 11.68 13.25
N TYR A 76 -2.77 11.23 13.06
CA TYR A 76 -3.51 11.48 11.82
C TYR A 76 -3.71 12.98 11.66
N THR A 77 -3.21 13.54 10.55
CA THR A 77 -3.07 14.99 10.39
C THR A 77 -4.21 15.64 9.62
N ALA A 78 -4.93 14.86 8.81
CA ALA A 78 -6.07 15.34 8.07
C ALA A 78 -7.26 15.64 9.01
N LYS A 79 -7.97 16.75 8.73
CA LYS A 79 -9.17 17.16 9.48
C LYS A 79 -10.42 16.62 8.82
N ALA A 80 -11.44 16.33 9.62
CA ALA A 80 -12.72 15.84 9.13
C ALA A 80 -13.38 16.91 8.26
N ASP A 81 -13.86 16.49 7.09
CA ASP A 81 -14.72 17.29 6.24
C ASP A 81 -16.17 16.89 6.50
N GLY A 82 -16.80 17.54 7.49
CA GLY A 82 -18.18 17.26 7.89
C GLY A 82 -18.31 16.34 9.11
N ASP A 83 -19.37 15.53 9.13
CA ASP A 83 -19.73 14.67 10.26
C ASP A 83 -18.84 13.42 10.36
N ASP A 84 -18.04 13.36 11.43
CA ASP A 84 -17.14 12.24 11.74
C ASP A 84 -17.81 11.17 12.64
N ALA A 85 -19.10 11.32 12.98
CA ALA A 85 -19.79 10.38 13.88
C ALA A 85 -19.99 8.98 13.28
N SER A 86 -19.95 8.86 11.96
CA SER A 86 -20.21 7.60 11.23
C SER A 86 -19.21 7.34 10.11
N ARG A 87 -19.18 6.09 9.65
CA ARG A 87 -18.50 5.64 8.42
C ARG A 87 -19.48 4.87 7.54
N SER A 88 -19.22 4.84 6.24
CA SER A 88 -19.82 3.79 5.40
C SER A 88 -19.32 2.42 5.88
N ALA A 89 -20.13 1.37 5.76
CA ALA A 89 -19.73 0.05 6.23
C ALA A 89 -18.47 -0.45 5.50
N MET A 90 -18.32 -0.12 4.21
CA MET A 90 -17.10 -0.30 3.44
C MET A 90 -16.99 0.68 2.26
N THR A 91 -15.80 0.73 1.67
CA THR A 91 -15.53 1.30 0.35
C THR A 91 -14.67 0.32 -0.44
N THR A 92 -14.86 0.27 -1.76
CA THR A 92 -14.03 -0.53 -2.65
C THR A 92 -13.45 0.33 -3.76
N ILE A 93 -12.18 0.10 -4.09
CA ILE A 93 -11.50 0.75 -5.22
C ILE A 93 -10.91 -0.29 -6.18
N PHE A 94 -10.67 0.11 -7.42
CA PHE A 94 -9.57 -0.44 -8.21
C PHE A 94 -8.28 0.32 -7.89
N TYR A 95 -7.15 -0.38 -7.88
CA TYR A 95 -5.81 0.21 -7.78
C TYR A 95 -4.86 -0.46 -8.78
N LEU A 96 -4.08 0.34 -9.51
CA LEU A 96 -3.21 -0.10 -10.59
C LEU A 96 -1.82 0.54 -10.47
N LEU A 97 -0.77 -0.29 -10.39
CA LEU A 97 0.60 0.14 -10.65
C LEU A 97 0.97 -0.13 -12.11
N THR A 98 1.71 0.78 -12.71
CA THR A 98 2.15 0.70 -14.11
C THR A 98 3.65 0.98 -14.19
N PRO A 99 4.35 0.61 -15.27
CA PRO A 99 5.78 0.91 -15.40
C PRO A 99 6.13 2.39 -15.17
N ASN A 100 5.22 3.31 -15.52
CA ASN A 100 5.46 4.75 -15.38
C ASN A 100 5.07 5.28 -14.00
N SER A 101 4.13 4.63 -13.31
CA SER A 101 3.82 4.90 -11.90
C SER A 101 3.89 3.59 -11.10
N PRO A 102 5.11 3.09 -10.85
CA PRO A 102 5.33 1.69 -10.44
C PRO A 102 5.30 1.51 -8.92
N GLN A 103 4.98 2.54 -8.16
CA GLN A 103 5.12 2.56 -6.71
C GLN A 103 3.90 3.17 -6.04
N GLY A 104 3.40 2.49 -5.01
CA GLY A 104 2.53 3.04 -3.97
C GLY A 104 3.38 3.34 -2.74
N ARG A 105 3.48 4.62 -2.37
CA ARG A 105 4.31 5.11 -1.26
C ARG A 105 3.84 4.57 0.09
N PHE A 106 4.74 4.53 1.07
CA PHE A 106 4.37 4.16 2.44
C PHE A 106 3.25 5.04 3.00
N HIS A 107 2.14 4.41 3.33
CA HIS A 107 0.98 5.01 3.97
C HIS A 107 0.31 3.98 4.88
N ARG A 108 -0.60 4.43 5.73
CA ARG A 108 -1.43 3.59 6.58
C ARG A 108 -2.86 4.13 6.64
N ASN A 109 -3.78 3.26 7.02
CA ASN A 109 -5.15 3.62 7.31
C ASN A 109 -5.56 3.14 8.71
N LYS A 110 -6.49 3.81 9.39
CA LYS A 110 -7.08 3.27 10.64
C LYS A 110 -7.91 2.02 10.40
N GLY A 111 -8.61 1.99 9.26
CA GLY A 111 -9.37 0.83 8.79
C GLY A 111 -8.44 -0.23 8.23
N ARG A 112 -8.79 -1.49 8.44
CA ARG A 112 -8.12 -2.60 7.76
C ARG A 112 -8.49 -2.61 6.28
N THR A 113 -7.59 -3.11 5.45
CA THR A 113 -7.78 -3.21 4.01
C THR A 113 -7.63 -4.65 3.53
N VAL A 114 -8.65 -5.16 2.85
CA VAL A 114 -8.60 -6.43 2.11
C VAL A 114 -8.17 -6.11 0.68
N HIS A 115 -7.14 -6.80 0.19
CA HIS A 115 -6.62 -6.62 -1.15
C HIS A 115 -6.85 -7.91 -1.94
N THR A 116 -7.37 -7.80 -3.17
CA THR A 116 -7.61 -8.93 -4.06
C THR A 116 -6.95 -8.66 -5.40
N LEU A 117 -6.09 -9.58 -5.83
CA LEU A 117 -5.40 -9.52 -7.11
C LEU A 117 -6.38 -9.78 -8.26
N HIS A 118 -6.34 -8.93 -9.29
CA HIS A 118 -7.00 -9.21 -10.56
C HIS A 118 -6.01 -9.67 -11.63
N LYS A 119 -4.88 -8.97 -11.75
CA LYS A 119 -3.85 -9.23 -12.78
C LYS A 119 -2.47 -8.73 -12.35
N GLY A 120 -1.45 -9.31 -12.97
CA GLY A 120 -0.08 -8.83 -12.87
C GLY A 120 0.64 -9.25 -11.60
N ARG A 121 1.74 -8.57 -11.32
CA ARG A 121 2.67 -8.95 -10.26
C ARG A 121 3.27 -7.75 -9.53
N GLY A 122 3.43 -7.87 -8.23
CA GLY A 122 4.00 -6.81 -7.41
C GLY A 122 4.59 -7.33 -6.12
N ARG A 123 5.23 -6.42 -5.38
CA ARG A 123 5.71 -6.70 -4.03
C ARG A 123 5.09 -5.73 -3.06
N TYR A 124 4.61 -6.25 -1.93
CA TYR A 124 4.23 -5.46 -0.77
C TYR A 124 5.35 -5.45 0.26
N VAL A 125 5.47 -4.32 0.94
CA VAL A 125 6.38 -4.10 2.07
C VAL A 125 5.58 -3.49 3.20
N LEU A 126 5.58 -4.16 4.35
CA LEU A 126 4.86 -3.75 5.56
C LEU A 126 5.85 -3.49 6.69
N ILE A 127 5.64 -2.39 7.42
CA ILE A 127 6.37 -2.10 8.67
C ILE A 127 5.48 -2.50 9.85
N ARG A 128 5.75 -3.69 10.39
CA ARG A 128 4.96 -4.36 11.45
C ARG A 128 5.41 -3.90 12.84
N THR A 129 4.97 -2.71 13.23
CA THR A 129 5.17 -2.19 14.59
C THR A 129 4.39 -3.00 15.63
N ASP A 130 3.26 -3.59 15.24
CA ASP A 130 2.43 -4.50 16.04
C ASP A 130 3.17 -5.77 16.50
N LYS A 131 4.27 -6.12 15.84
CA LYS A 131 5.10 -7.29 16.14
C LYS A 131 6.38 -6.96 16.92
N ALA A 132 6.67 -5.68 17.16
CA ALA A 132 7.84 -5.24 17.90
C ALA A 132 7.51 -5.09 19.39
N LYS A 133 8.47 -5.42 20.27
CA LYS A 133 8.33 -5.09 21.69
C LYS A 133 8.69 -3.62 21.92
N PRO A 134 8.26 -3.01 23.04
CA PRO A 134 8.68 -1.65 23.39
C PRO A 134 10.21 -1.49 23.36
N GLY A 135 10.69 -0.49 22.62
CA GLY A 135 12.12 -0.22 22.43
C GLY A 135 12.82 -1.04 21.34
N GLU A 136 12.12 -1.96 20.68
CA GLU A 136 12.65 -2.71 19.53
C GLU A 136 12.27 -2.05 18.20
N LYS A 137 13.08 -2.28 17.16
CA LYS A 137 12.76 -1.91 15.79
C LYS A 137 11.59 -2.76 15.26
N ALA A 138 10.81 -2.18 14.36
CA ALA A 138 9.69 -2.83 13.70
C ALA A 138 10.14 -4.03 12.87
N VAL A 139 9.26 -5.02 12.72
CA VAL A 139 9.49 -6.13 11.81
C VAL A 139 9.12 -5.70 10.39
N VAL A 140 10.06 -5.79 9.45
CA VAL A 140 9.75 -5.59 8.03
C VAL A 140 9.25 -6.91 7.45
N GLU A 141 8.01 -6.93 6.99
CA GLU A 141 7.38 -8.06 6.31
C GLU A 141 7.26 -7.75 4.82
N THR A 142 7.62 -8.70 3.96
CA THR A 142 7.50 -8.54 2.51
C THR A 142 7.05 -9.83 1.86
N PHE A 143 6.26 -9.70 0.80
CA PHE A 143 5.75 -10.82 0.02
C PHE A 143 5.40 -10.37 -1.39
N VAL A 144 5.41 -11.32 -2.32
CA VAL A 144 4.96 -11.13 -3.70
C VAL A 144 3.47 -11.37 -3.81
N VAL A 145 2.82 -10.55 -4.61
CA VAL A 145 1.44 -10.73 -5.07
C VAL A 145 1.47 -11.03 -6.56
N GLY A 146 0.75 -12.06 -6.96
CA GLY A 146 0.81 -12.62 -8.30
C GLY A 146 0.10 -13.98 -8.36
N HIS A 147 0.06 -14.57 -9.55
CA HIS A 147 -0.71 -15.79 -9.82
C HIS A 147 0.06 -17.10 -9.57
N ASP A 148 1.36 -17.06 -9.29
CA ASP A 148 2.18 -18.25 -9.04
C ASP A 148 2.04 -18.73 -7.58
N VAL A 149 0.83 -19.17 -7.23
CA VAL A 149 0.47 -19.58 -5.85
C VAL A 149 1.31 -20.75 -5.36
N GLU A 150 1.70 -21.66 -6.26
CA GLU A 150 2.55 -22.81 -5.92
C GLU A 150 3.97 -22.38 -5.47
N LYS A 151 4.42 -21.19 -5.90
CA LYS A 151 5.65 -20.55 -5.42
C LYS A 151 5.45 -19.59 -4.24
N GLY A 152 4.23 -19.49 -3.71
CA GLY A 152 3.92 -18.69 -2.52
C GLY A 152 3.46 -17.26 -2.80
N GLU A 153 3.17 -16.91 -4.05
CA GLU A 153 2.54 -15.62 -4.38
C GLU A 153 1.11 -15.55 -3.85
N ARG A 154 0.69 -14.34 -3.44
CA ARG A 154 -0.63 -14.13 -2.83
C ARG A 154 -1.62 -13.56 -3.82
N LEU A 155 -2.78 -14.22 -3.93
CA LEU A 155 -3.96 -13.69 -4.64
C LEU A 155 -4.79 -12.74 -3.77
N GLN A 156 -4.76 -12.91 -2.45
CA GLN A 156 -5.49 -12.09 -1.50
C GLN A 156 -4.67 -11.92 -0.22
N TRP A 157 -4.70 -10.72 0.35
CA TRP A 157 -4.05 -10.43 1.63
C TRP A 157 -4.76 -9.30 2.36
N ILE A 158 -4.55 -9.24 3.67
CA ILE A 158 -5.13 -8.25 4.55
C ILE A 158 -3.98 -7.46 5.17
N VAL A 159 -4.11 -6.14 5.16
CA VAL A 159 -3.29 -5.26 6.00
C VAL A 159 -4.23 -4.69 7.06
N ASP A 160 -3.95 -4.99 8.33
CA ASP A 160 -4.71 -4.44 9.44
C ASP A 160 -4.45 -2.93 9.59
N GLY A 161 -5.35 -2.25 10.30
CA GLY A 161 -5.24 -0.82 10.56
C GLY A 161 -3.92 -0.46 11.23
N ASP A 162 -3.48 0.78 11.02
CA ASP A 162 -2.27 1.39 11.56
C ASP A 162 -0.92 0.76 11.13
N ILE A 163 -0.94 -0.25 10.25
CA ILE A 163 0.27 -0.81 9.64
C ILE A 163 0.65 0.02 8.40
N TYR A 164 1.88 0.53 8.36
CA TYR A 164 2.42 1.17 7.15
C TYR A 164 2.65 0.12 6.06
N LYS A 165 2.03 0.34 4.89
CA LYS A 165 2.18 -0.47 3.69
C LYS A 165 2.73 0.38 2.54
N ALA A 166 3.63 -0.22 1.76
CA ALA A 166 4.04 0.25 0.45
C ALA A 166 3.95 -0.91 -0.55
N SER A 167 3.84 -0.59 -1.82
CA SER A 167 3.85 -1.58 -2.88
C SER A 167 4.64 -1.09 -4.08
N TYR A 168 5.19 -2.02 -4.86
CA TYR A 168 5.81 -1.69 -6.13
C TYR A 168 5.65 -2.80 -7.17
N LEU A 169 5.65 -2.38 -8.43
CA LEU A 169 5.46 -3.23 -9.60
C LEU A 169 6.67 -4.15 -9.80
N LEU A 170 6.40 -5.43 -10.08
CA LEU A 170 7.39 -6.40 -10.52
C LEU A 170 7.17 -6.73 -12.01
N PRO A 171 8.18 -7.23 -12.72
CA PRO A 171 7.99 -7.77 -14.06
C PRO A 171 6.96 -8.91 -14.06
N ASP A 172 6.25 -9.09 -15.18
CA ASP A 172 5.13 -10.05 -15.29
C ASP A 172 5.58 -11.49 -14.98
N ASN A 173 6.84 -11.83 -15.28
CA ASN A 173 7.44 -13.13 -15.03
C ASN A 173 8.84 -12.98 -14.41
N GLU A 174 9.26 -13.98 -13.64
CA GLU A 174 10.63 -14.03 -13.14
C GLU A 174 11.63 -14.08 -14.30
N GLY A 175 12.63 -13.18 -14.26
CA GLY A 175 13.64 -13.06 -15.31
C GLY A 175 13.28 -12.16 -16.48
N SER A 176 12.07 -11.58 -16.54
CA SER A 176 11.77 -10.49 -17.48
C SER A 176 12.12 -9.12 -16.89
N GLU A 177 12.21 -8.11 -17.75
CA GLU A 177 12.34 -6.69 -17.37
C GLU A 177 11.09 -5.88 -17.70
N GLU A 178 10.02 -6.56 -18.14
CA GLU A 178 8.81 -5.93 -18.66
C GLU A 178 7.58 -6.28 -17.82
N SER A 179 6.68 -5.31 -17.70
CA SER A 179 5.31 -5.50 -17.20
C SER A 179 4.35 -4.91 -18.23
N GLN A 180 3.72 -5.77 -19.03
CA GLN A 180 2.76 -5.37 -20.06
C GLN A 180 1.35 -5.17 -19.49
N GLU A 181 1.06 -5.77 -18.32
CA GLU A 181 -0.27 -5.73 -17.70
C GLU A 181 -0.37 -4.74 -16.53
N GLY A 182 0.76 -4.34 -15.94
CA GLY A 182 0.78 -3.62 -14.67
C GLY A 182 0.41 -4.56 -13.52
N LEU A 183 0.14 -4.00 -12.34
CA LEU A 183 -0.42 -4.73 -11.20
C LEU A 183 -1.79 -4.16 -10.89
N LEU A 184 -2.86 -4.89 -11.22
CA LEU A 184 -4.24 -4.48 -10.96
C LEU A 184 -4.81 -5.27 -9.78
N ILE A 185 -5.34 -4.55 -8.79
CA ILE A 185 -6.00 -5.12 -7.62
C ILE A 185 -7.31 -4.38 -7.33
N SER A 186 -8.14 -4.98 -6.47
CA SER A 186 -9.15 -4.25 -5.71
C SER A 186 -8.73 -4.13 -4.25
N GLU A 187 -9.00 -2.98 -3.64
CA GLU A 187 -8.90 -2.78 -2.20
C GLU A 187 -10.29 -2.51 -1.62
N THR A 188 -10.65 -3.23 -0.56
CA THR A 188 -11.86 -2.99 0.22
C THR A 188 -11.47 -2.58 1.64
N VAL A 189 -11.85 -1.37 2.04
CA VAL A 189 -11.53 -0.81 3.37
C VAL A 189 -12.75 -0.94 4.26
N VAL A 190 -12.54 -1.43 5.49
CA VAL A 190 -13.60 -1.63 6.49
C VAL A 190 -13.17 -1.05 7.84
N PRO A 191 -13.94 -0.12 8.43
CA PRO A 191 -15.00 0.71 7.81
C PRO A 191 -14.55 1.46 6.56
N GLY A 192 -15.48 1.99 5.79
CA GLY A 192 -15.22 2.71 4.55
C GLY A 192 -14.22 3.87 4.69
N PHE A 193 -13.41 4.07 3.65
CA PHE A 193 -12.32 5.03 3.61
C PHE A 193 -12.80 6.48 3.75
N GLU A 194 -12.09 7.22 4.59
CA GLU A 194 -12.14 8.68 4.69
C GLU A 194 -10.69 9.21 4.79
N PHE A 195 -10.41 10.37 4.19
CA PHE A 195 -9.04 10.92 4.18
C PHE A 195 -8.46 11.20 5.58
N ILE A 196 -9.31 11.41 6.58
CA ILE A 196 -8.90 11.59 7.98
C ILE A 196 -8.38 10.32 8.66
N ASP A 197 -8.65 9.18 8.06
CA ASP A 197 -8.17 7.89 8.53
C ASP A 197 -6.93 7.44 7.77
N HIS A 198 -6.39 8.27 6.88
CA HIS A 198 -5.18 8.05 6.08
C HIS A 198 -4.01 8.89 6.59
N ASN A 199 -2.81 8.33 6.54
CA ASN A 199 -1.58 9.11 6.67
C ASN A 199 -0.43 8.50 5.86
N PHE A 200 0.38 9.34 5.22
CA PHE A 200 1.69 8.94 4.70
C PHE A 200 2.71 8.73 5.83
N LEU A 201 3.69 7.86 5.61
CA LEU A 201 4.82 7.69 6.53
C LEU A 201 5.72 8.94 6.52
N PRO A 202 5.86 9.66 7.65
CA PRO A 202 6.75 10.81 7.72
C PRO A 202 8.21 10.42 7.46
N THR A 203 8.95 11.28 6.76
CA THR A 203 10.35 11.02 6.39
C THR A 203 11.26 10.84 7.61
N ASN A 204 10.99 11.58 8.69
CA ASN A 204 11.73 11.47 9.95
C ASN A 204 11.36 10.22 10.76
N LEU A 205 10.26 9.51 10.45
CA LEU A 205 9.81 8.36 11.24
C LEU A 205 10.46 7.04 10.80
N LEU A 206 10.70 6.83 9.51
CA LEU A 206 11.31 5.58 9.01
C LEU A 206 12.63 5.20 9.74
N PRO A 207 13.62 6.09 9.93
CA PRO A 207 14.86 5.74 10.64
C PRO A 207 14.63 5.36 12.12
N GLU A 208 13.53 5.83 12.73
CA GLU A 208 13.15 5.44 14.08
C GLU A 208 12.53 4.03 14.11
N LEU A 209 11.77 3.66 13.07
CA LEU A 209 11.08 2.37 13.01
C LEU A 209 11.96 1.19 12.61
N VAL A 210 12.98 1.39 11.78
CA VAL A 210 13.81 0.30 11.25
C VAL A 210 15.30 0.49 11.57
N ASP A 211 16.12 -0.54 11.33
CA ASP A 211 17.58 -0.40 11.44
C ASP A 211 18.18 0.38 10.24
N GLU A 212 19.44 0.78 10.34
CA GLU A 212 20.12 1.61 9.32
C GLU A 212 20.17 0.92 7.95
N LYS A 213 20.37 -0.40 7.92
CA LYS A 213 20.42 -1.18 6.67
C LYS A 213 19.03 -1.19 6.01
N GLN A 214 17.99 -1.44 6.79
CA GLN A 214 16.61 -1.42 6.33
C GLN A 214 16.17 -0.02 5.89
N PHE A 215 16.61 1.03 6.59
CA PHE A 215 16.34 2.41 6.19
C PHE A 215 16.88 2.69 4.78
N GLU A 216 18.14 2.36 4.51
CA GLU A 216 18.75 2.56 3.18
C GLU A 216 18.02 1.78 2.08
N GLU A 217 17.55 0.58 2.41
CA GLU A 217 16.82 -0.31 1.50
C GLU A 217 15.37 0.15 1.23
N LEU A 218 14.75 0.88 2.16
CA LEU A 218 13.33 1.22 2.13
C LEU A 218 13.03 2.70 1.83
N LYS A 219 13.97 3.62 2.03
CA LYS A 219 13.73 5.07 1.93
C LYS A 219 13.15 5.52 0.58
N TRP A 220 13.48 4.81 -0.50
CA TRP A 220 12.94 5.10 -1.83
C TRP A 220 11.42 4.90 -1.92
N LEU A 221 10.83 4.06 -1.06
CA LEU A 221 9.37 3.87 -0.96
C LEU A 221 8.64 5.02 -0.25
N GLN A 222 9.35 6.02 0.31
CA GLN A 222 8.75 7.21 0.93
C GLN A 222 8.54 8.37 -0.05
N SER A 223 9.23 8.37 -1.19
CA SER A 223 9.22 9.45 -2.20
C SER A 223 8.93 8.89 -3.59
N THR A 224 8.39 9.74 -4.47
CA THR A 224 8.34 9.51 -5.93
C THR A 224 9.56 10.09 -6.61
#